data_AF-K7LHP0-F1
#
_entry.id   AF-K7LHP0-F1
#
_cell.length_a   1.000
_cell.length_b   1.000
_cell.length_c   1.000
_cell.angle_alpha   90.00
_cell.angle_beta   90.00
_cell.angle_gamma   90.00
#
_symmetry.space_group_name_H-M   'P 1'
#
loop_
_entity.id
_entity.type
_entity.pdbx_description
1 polymer ?
#
loop_
_entity_poly.entity_id
_entity_poly.type
_entity_poly.pdbx_seq_one_letter_code
_entity_poly.pdbx_strand_id
1 'polypeptide(L)'
;MSASVIVSLSHLTSMKLQRVNTYIIPHLLVLFMILLASTSTRAQVEELEDEREFDYIGASEKGPRHWGEMKKEWSSCKNGHLQSPIDLSCARVKIIPRCRQPDIYYTATNATIINRGHDIAVYWKDDAGSVYLNGTEYFLKQCHWHSPSEHSMNGRRYDLEMHMVHVSPDNKIFVVGALYKFGHRPDRFLSQLEKDIKHLVDNEVEREIGETNPSGLQTRGNAYYRYVGSLTTPPCTEGVIWNIDRKIRTVSEEQVRLLREAVHDHAERNARPMQRRYNRDILYFRSKSRAKPEYY
;
A
#
# COMPACT_ATOMS: atom_id res chain seq x y z
N MET A 1 7.06 -57.23 35.29
CA MET A 1 7.54 -56.51 36.49
C MET A 1 8.72 -55.63 36.11
N SER A 2 8.77 -54.42 36.69
CA SER A 2 9.92 -53.51 36.93
C SER A 2 10.70 -52.95 35.72
N ALA A 3 11.15 -51.70 35.68
CA ALA A 3 11.11 -50.60 36.65
C ALA A 3 11.27 -49.27 35.92
N SER A 4 10.54 -48.27 36.40
CA SER A 4 10.66 -46.86 36.04
C SER A 4 11.97 -46.28 36.59
N VAL A 5 12.74 -45.61 35.73
CA VAL A 5 14.01 -44.98 36.10
C VAL A 5 13.72 -43.60 36.71
N ILE A 6 13.75 -43.52 38.04
CA ILE A 6 13.78 -42.24 38.78
C ILE A 6 15.25 -41.81 38.86
N VAL A 7 15.59 -40.73 38.16
CA VAL A 7 16.93 -40.11 38.21
C VAL A 7 17.04 -39.33 39.51
N SER A 8 17.90 -39.81 40.42
CA SER A 8 18.19 -39.20 41.71
C SER A 8 18.90 -37.85 41.54
N LEU A 9 18.34 -36.81 42.16
CA LEU A 9 18.81 -35.41 42.17
C LEU A 9 20.07 -35.17 43.04
N SER A 10 20.81 -36.21 43.42
CA SER A 10 22.01 -36.08 44.25
C SER A 10 23.32 -35.79 43.47
N HIS A 11 23.24 -35.46 42.18
CA HIS A 11 24.43 -35.16 41.35
C HIS A 11 24.63 -33.69 40.96
N LEU A 12 23.82 -32.76 41.47
CA LEU A 12 23.94 -31.34 41.14
C LEU A 12 24.74 -30.49 42.15
N THR A 13 25.23 -31.04 43.26
CA THR A 13 25.97 -30.27 44.28
C THR A 13 27.50 -30.36 44.19
N SER A 14 28.08 -30.94 43.14
CA SER A 14 29.54 -31.03 42.97
C SER A 14 30.05 -30.55 41.61
N MET A 15 29.41 -29.54 41.01
CA MET A 15 30.07 -28.76 39.96
C MET A 15 30.85 -27.64 40.62
N LYS A 16 32.11 -27.95 40.99
CA LYS A 16 33.13 -26.96 41.33
C LYS A 16 33.06 -25.84 40.30
N LEU A 17 32.91 -24.59 40.75
CA LEU A 17 33.05 -23.39 39.91
C LEU A 17 34.43 -23.45 39.24
N GLN A 18 34.50 -24.05 38.06
CA GLN A 18 35.66 -23.94 37.19
C GLN A 18 35.72 -22.47 36.78
N ARG A 19 36.87 -21.85 37.00
CA ARG A 19 37.19 -20.47 36.60
C ARG A 19 36.69 -20.26 35.17
N VAL A 20 35.58 -19.54 35.02
CA VAL A 20 35.07 -19.12 33.72
C VAL A 20 36.21 -18.34 33.08
N ASN A 21 36.69 -18.82 31.95
CA ASN A 21 37.81 -18.24 31.24
C ASN A 21 37.46 -16.78 30.89
N THR A 22 38.16 -15.83 31.50
CA THR A 22 37.83 -14.38 31.45
C THR A 22 37.86 -13.81 30.03
N TYR A 23 38.53 -14.50 29.09
CA TYR A 23 38.53 -14.16 27.67
C TYR A 23 37.23 -14.50 26.92
N ILE A 24 36.38 -15.40 27.45
CA ILE A 24 35.13 -15.80 26.79
C ILE A 24 34.06 -14.71 26.92
N ILE A 25 34.03 -13.99 28.05
CA ILE A 25 33.01 -12.97 28.34
C ILE A 25 33.03 -11.82 27.32
N PRO A 26 34.20 -11.22 26.97
CA PRO A 26 34.26 -10.21 25.92
C PRO A 26 33.79 -10.71 24.55
N HIS A 27 34.14 -11.94 24.18
CA HIS A 27 33.73 -12.52 22.90
C HIS A 27 32.21 -12.74 22.83
N LEU A 28 31.60 -13.24 23.91
CA LEU A 28 30.14 -13.37 24.01
C LEU A 28 29.45 -12.01 23.94
N LEU A 29 30.00 -10.96 24.58
CA LEU A 29 29.46 -9.61 24.52
C LEU A 29 29.55 -9.02 23.10
N VAL A 30 30.67 -9.21 22.40
CA VAL A 30 30.80 -8.77 21.00
C VAL A 30 29.84 -9.54 20.09
N LEU A 31 29.70 -10.86 20.28
CA LEU A 31 28.75 -11.67 19.51
C LEU A 31 27.30 -11.21 19.77
N PHE A 32 26.96 -10.93 21.03
CA PHE A 32 25.65 -10.41 21.43
C PHE A 32 25.39 -9.01 20.86
N MET A 33 26.39 -8.12 20.83
CA MET A 33 26.27 -6.82 20.15
C MET A 33 26.12 -6.97 18.63
N ILE A 34 26.79 -7.93 17.99
CA ILE A 34 26.60 -8.24 16.57
C ILE A 34 25.19 -8.79 16.32
N LEU A 35 24.70 -9.69 17.18
CA LEU A 35 23.32 -10.22 17.14
C LEU A 35 22.27 -9.10 17.34
N LEU A 36 22.47 -8.20 18.30
CA LEU A 36 21.61 -7.03 18.51
C LEU A 36 21.71 -6.01 17.35
N ALA A 37 22.87 -5.86 16.73
CA ALA A 37 23.04 -5.02 15.54
C ALA A 37 22.42 -5.65 14.28
N SER A 38 22.29 -6.98 14.24
CA SER A 38 21.66 -7.69 13.12
C SER A 38 20.15 -7.85 13.29
N THR A 39 19.58 -7.58 14.47
CA THR A 39 18.16 -7.18 14.60
C THR A 39 17.95 -5.72 14.18
N SER A 40 18.56 -5.30 13.07
CA SER A 40 17.99 -4.21 12.31
C SER A 40 16.71 -4.77 11.73
N THR A 41 15.58 -4.46 12.38
CA THR A 41 14.28 -4.59 11.74
C THR A 41 14.42 -3.81 10.43
N ARG A 42 14.53 -4.54 9.31
CA ARG A 42 14.38 -3.95 7.99
C ARG A 42 13.01 -3.32 8.03
N ALA A 43 12.95 -1.99 8.21
CA ALA A 43 11.71 -1.25 8.32
C ALA A 43 10.81 -1.75 7.19
N GLN A 44 9.66 -2.33 7.56
CA GLN A 44 8.74 -2.86 6.55
C GLN A 44 8.35 -1.68 5.68
N VAL A 45 8.70 -1.77 4.40
CA VAL A 45 8.33 -0.82 3.37
C VAL A 45 6.90 -1.20 2.98
N GLU A 46 5.97 -0.93 3.88
CA GLU A 46 4.55 -1.19 3.74
C GLU A 46 3.79 0.01 4.29
N GLU A 47 2.57 0.22 3.79
CA GLU A 47 1.65 1.20 4.37
C GLU A 47 1.27 0.80 5.79
N LEU A 48 0.87 1.79 6.59
CA LEU A 48 0.33 1.51 7.91
C LEU A 48 -1.01 0.77 7.77
N GLU A 49 -1.20 -0.29 8.57
CA GLU A 49 -2.49 -0.96 8.72
C GLU A 49 -3.46 -0.13 9.57
N ASP A 50 -2.93 0.73 10.44
CA ASP A 50 -3.67 1.67 11.29
C ASP A 50 -3.16 3.10 11.07
N GLU A 51 -4.02 3.95 10.53
CA GLU A 51 -3.73 5.33 10.18
C GLU A 51 -4.19 6.35 11.24
N ARG A 52 -4.78 5.91 12.36
CA ARG A 52 -5.39 6.79 13.39
C ARG A 52 -4.40 7.68 14.15
N GLU A 53 -3.10 7.46 13.97
CA GLU A 53 -2.06 8.25 14.60
C GLU A 53 -1.85 9.62 13.94
N PHE A 54 -2.27 9.78 12.68
CA PHE A 54 -2.20 11.04 11.95
C PHE A 54 -3.60 11.50 11.51
N ASP A 55 -3.71 12.65 10.83
CA ASP A 55 -4.94 13.07 10.15
C ASP A 55 -4.65 13.86 8.86
N TYR A 56 -5.71 14.25 8.15
CA TYR A 56 -5.65 15.03 6.91
C TYR A 56 -6.01 16.53 7.10
N ILE A 57 -6.21 16.98 8.34
CA ILE A 57 -6.65 18.34 8.66
C ILE A 57 -5.45 19.28 8.59
N GLY A 58 -5.46 20.22 7.65
CA GLY A 58 -4.29 21.06 7.37
C GLY A 58 -3.81 21.98 8.51
N ALA A 59 -4.65 22.23 9.52
CA ALA A 59 -4.32 23.03 10.71
C ALA A 59 -4.03 22.17 11.96
N SER A 60 -4.18 20.85 11.88
CA SER A 60 -3.91 19.93 12.97
C SER A 60 -2.41 19.68 13.13
N GLU A 61 -1.94 19.52 14.38
CA GLU A 61 -0.58 19.06 14.68
C GLU A 61 -0.32 17.62 14.21
N LYS A 62 -1.38 16.87 13.90
CA LYS A 62 -1.33 15.54 13.27
C LYS A 62 -1.53 15.57 11.76
N GLY A 63 -1.67 16.77 11.19
CA GLY A 63 -1.96 16.97 9.78
C GLY A 63 -0.75 16.76 8.87
N PRO A 64 -0.94 16.74 7.53
CA PRO A 64 0.10 16.35 6.56
C PRO A 64 1.37 17.20 6.57
N ARG A 65 1.32 18.43 7.11
CA ARG A 65 2.48 19.31 7.25
C ARG A 65 3.43 18.88 8.37
N HIS A 66 2.93 18.12 9.34
CA HIS A 66 3.64 17.73 10.56
C HIS A 66 4.02 16.25 10.60
N TRP A 67 3.49 15.41 9.70
CA TRP A 67 3.78 13.96 9.68
C TRP A 67 5.28 13.63 9.80
N GLY A 68 6.15 14.37 9.11
CA GLY A 68 7.60 14.11 9.17
C GLY A 68 8.31 14.54 10.47
N GLU A 69 7.59 15.19 11.38
CA GLU A 69 8.06 15.63 12.69
C GLU A 69 7.51 14.75 13.83
N MET A 70 6.42 14.03 13.58
CA MET A 70 5.72 13.23 14.60
C MET A 70 6.54 12.00 15.02
N LYS A 71 7.23 11.35 14.08
CA LYS A 71 8.07 10.17 14.34
C LYS A 71 9.32 10.17 13.47
N LYS A 72 10.41 9.58 13.97
CA LYS A 72 11.70 9.54 13.25
C LYS A 72 11.59 8.76 11.94
N GLU A 73 10.89 7.65 11.97
CA GLU A 73 10.57 6.78 10.83
C GLU A 73 9.73 7.49 9.75
N TRP A 74 9.01 8.57 10.09
CA TRP A 74 8.19 9.34 9.15
C TRP A 74 8.94 10.53 8.54
N SER A 75 10.21 10.72 8.87
CA SER A 75 11.01 11.88 8.42
C SER A 75 11.02 12.10 6.89
N SER A 76 10.84 11.04 6.09
CA SER A 76 10.68 11.14 4.64
C SER A 76 9.48 11.99 4.21
N CYS A 77 8.41 12.07 5.02
CA CYS A 77 7.26 12.93 4.74
C CYS A 77 7.64 14.42 4.65
N LYS A 78 8.71 14.82 5.35
CA LYS A 78 9.23 16.20 5.37
C LYS A 78 10.47 16.37 4.48
N ASN A 79 11.38 15.41 4.52
CA ASN A 79 12.71 15.53 3.91
C ASN A 79 12.82 14.85 2.54
N GLY A 80 11.83 14.05 2.14
CA GLY A 80 11.81 13.34 0.87
C GLY A 80 11.71 14.27 -0.34
N HIS A 81 12.36 13.89 -1.44
CA HIS A 81 12.39 14.65 -2.70
C HIS A 81 11.61 13.97 -3.85
N LEU A 82 11.17 12.73 -3.66
CA LEU A 82 10.36 11.94 -4.58
C LEU A 82 8.96 11.66 -4.00
N GLN A 83 8.41 12.61 -3.24
CA GLN A 83 7.12 12.46 -2.56
C GLN A 83 5.92 12.39 -3.52
N SER A 84 4.87 11.70 -3.11
CA SER A 84 3.60 11.52 -3.82
C SER A 84 2.44 12.03 -2.96
N PRO A 85 1.29 12.41 -3.55
CA PRO A 85 0.94 12.38 -4.97
C PRO A 85 1.52 13.57 -5.77
N ILE A 86 1.51 13.50 -7.10
CA ILE A 86 1.87 14.61 -7.99
C ILE A 86 0.77 14.95 -9.02
N ASP A 87 0.87 16.13 -9.62
CA ASP A 87 0.11 16.45 -10.84
C ASP A 87 0.71 15.77 -12.08
N LEU A 88 -0.12 15.06 -12.82
CA LEU A 88 0.21 14.33 -14.04
C LEU A 88 -0.02 15.18 -15.30
N SER A 89 0.59 16.36 -15.35
CA SER A 89 0.49 17.27 -16.50
C SER A 89 1.13 16.69 -17.76
N CYS A 90 0.37 16.71 -18.87
CA CYS A 90 0.80 16.19 -20.17
C CYS A 90 2.02 16.91 -20.77
N ALA A 91 2.32 18.14 -20.33
CA ALA A 91 3.30 19.02 -20.97
C ALA A 91 4.75 18.49 -20.95
N ARG A 92 5.08 17.51 -20.11
CA ARG A 92 6.43 16.94 -19.97
C ARG A 92 6.41 15.43 -19.75
N VAL A 93 5.75 14.70 -20.65
CA VAL A 93 5.74 13.23 -20.61
C VAL A 93 6.60 12.63 -21.71
N LYS A 94 7.42 11.63 -21.36
CA LYS A 94 8.14 10.83 -22.34
C LYS A 94 7.20 9.75 -22.86
N ILE A 95 6.80 9.85 -24.13
CA ILE A 95 5.92 8.85 -24.76
C ILE A 95 6.74 7.59 -25.03
N ILE A 96 6.29 6.45 -24.52
CA ILE A 96 6.86 5.13 -24.83
C ILE A 96 5.82 4.35 -25.66
N PRO A 97 5.94 4.36 -27.00
CA PRO A 97 4.92 3.80 -27.90
C PRO A 97 4.90 2.26 -27.96
N ARG A 98 5.94 1.59 -27.41
CA ARG A 98 6.12 0.12 -27.48
C ARG A 98 6.52 -0.48 -26.14
N CYS A 99 5.81 -0.15 -25.07
CA CYS A 99 6.00 -0.90 -23.83
C CYS A 99 5.01 -2.05 -23.78
N ARG A 100 5.50 -3.25 -23.44
CA ARG A 100 4.63 -4.32 -22.92
C ARG A 100 3.87 -3.72 -21.74
N GLN A 101 2.54 -3.81 -21.77
CA GLN A 101 1.78 -3.63 -20.54
C GLN A 101 2.32 -4.61 -19.51
N PRO A 102 2.33 -4.27 -18.22
CA PRO A 102 2.63 -5.25 -17.19
C PRO A 102 1.73 -6.47 -17.39
N ASP A 103 2.28 -7.68 -17.29
CA ASP A 103 1.46 -8.87 -17.31
C ASP A 103 0.74 -8.94 -15.97
N ILE A 104 -0.58 -8.84 -15.99
CA ILE A 104 -1.41 -8.85 -14.79
C ILE A 104 -2.19 -10.15 -14.78
N TYR A 105 -1.96 -10.94 -13.74
CA TYR A 105 -2.73 -12.14 -13.45
C TYR A 105 -3.31 -11.96 -12.07
N TYR A 106 -4.64 -11.86 -11.97
CA TYR A 106 -5.31 -11.88 -10.67
C TYR A 106 -6.17 -13.12 -10.57
N THR A 107 -6.19 -13.71 -9.39
CA THR A 107 -7.06 -14.82 -9.04
C THR A 107 -7.96 -14.42 -7.89
N ALA A 108 -9.15 -15.01 -7.85
CA ALA A 108 -10.04 -14.83 -6.71
C ALA A 108 -9.46 -15.56 -5.50
N THR A 109 -9.49 -14.92 -4.35
CA THR A 109 -9.09 -15.51 -3.07
C THR A 109 -9.79 -14.80 -1.92
N ASN A 110 -9.71 -15.37 -0.72
CA ASN A 110 -10.33 -14.80 0.47
C ASN A 110 -9.74 -13.43 0.80
N ALA A 111 -10.63 -12.50 1.08
CA ALA A 111 -10.28 -11.13 1.45
C ALA A 111 -10.97 -10.67 2.74
N THR A 112 -10.38 -9.66 3.36
CA THR A 112 -10.93 -8.92 4.49
C THR A 112 -11.08 -7.47 4.09
N ILE A 113 -12.22 -6.86 4.40
CA ILE A 113 -12.41 -5.42 4.32
C ILE A 113 -12.13 -4.80 5.71
N ILE A 114 -11.38 -3.72 5.75
CA ILE A 114 -10.87 -3.11 6.99
C ILE A 114 -11.06 -1.59 6.91
N ASN A 115 -11.54 -0.99 8.00
CA ASN A 115 -11.44 0.44 8.26
C ASN A 115 -10.09 0.73 8.92
N ARG A 116 -9.15 1.35 8.17
CA ARG A 116 -7.81 1.68 8.68
C ARG A 116 -7.77 3.00 9.46
N GLY A 117 -8.91 3.59 9.76
CA GLY A 117 -9.04 4.88 10.43
C GLY A 117 -9.34 6.02 9.46
N HIS A 118 -8.70 6.08 8.30
CA HIS A 118 -8.94 7.16 7.32
C HIS A 118 -9.43 6.68 5.96
N ASP A 119 -9.32 5.39 5.68
CA ASP A 119 -9.85 4.78 4.47
C ASP A 119 -10.43 3.39 4.76
N ILE A 120 -11.13 2.89 3.75
CA ILE A 120 -11.56 1.50 3.68
C ILE A 120 -10.59 0.78 2.76
N ALA A 121 -10.07 -0.34 3.21
CA ALA A 121 -9.13 -1.17 2.48
C ALA A 121 -9.66 -2.60 2.35
N VAL A 122 -9.32 -3.25 1.24
CA VAL A 122 -9.54 -4.69 1.04
C VAL A 122 -8.17 -5.36 0.98
N TYR A 123 -7.93 -6.29 1.88
CA TYR A 123 -6.71 -7.09 1.96
C TYR A 123 -6.99 -8.51 1.48
N TRP A 124 -6.15 -9.05 0.61
CA TRP A 124 -6.18 -10.46 0.22
C TRP A 124 -5.20 -11.25 1.08
N LYS A 125 -5.68 -12.32 1.72
CA LYS A 125 -4.88 -13.10 2.68
C LYS A 125 -3.87 -14.00 1.98
N ASP A 126 -4.29 -14.62 0.88
CA ASP A 126 -3.46 -15.54 0.09
C ASP A 126 -3.05 -14.90 -1.24
N ASP A 127 -2.45 -15.70 -2.13
CA ASP A 127 -2.04 -15.25 -3.46
C ASP A 127 -3.26 -14.81 -4.31
N ALA A 128 -3.47 -13.50 -4.41
CA ALA A 128 -4.45 -12.86 -5.29
C ALA A 128 -3.90 -12.61 -6.70
N GLY A 129 -2.70 -13.11 -6.99
CA GLY A 129 -1.96 -12.90 -8.21
C GLY A 129 -1.03 -11.69 -8.15
N SER A 130 -0.46 -11.35 -9.31
CA SER A 130 0.69 -10.47 -9.39
C SER A 130 0.73 -9.63 -10.67
N VAL A 131 1.62 -8.65 -10.64
CA VAL A 131 2.01 -7.83 -11.77
C VAL A 131 3.49 -8.06 -12.05
N TYR A 132 3.82 -8.47 -13.28
CA TYR A 132 5.21 -8.56 -13.72
C TYR A 132 5.65 -7.26 -14.39
N LEU A 133 6.70 -6.65 -13.85
CA LEU A 133 7.28 -5.41 -14.36
C LEU A 133 8.81 -5.51 -14.40
N ASN A 134 9.39 -5.36 -15.58
CA ASN A 134 10.85 -5.31 -15.81
C ASN A 134 11.61 -6.49 -15.14
N GLY A 135 11.04 -7.70 -15.20
CA GLY A 135 11.63 -8.90 -14.61
C GLY A 135 11.46 -9.05 -13.09
N THR A 136 10.72 -8.15 -12.44
CA THR A 136 10.32 -8.28 -11.04
C THR A 136 8.82 -8.57 -10.95
N GLU A 137 8.47 -9.55 -10.14
CA GLU A 137 7.08 -9.87 -9.79
C GLU A 137 6.65 -9.09 -8.54
N TYR A 138 5.48 -8.47 -8.61
CA TYR A 138 4.86 -7.71 -7.52
C TYR A 138 3.50 -8.33 -7.21
N PHE A 139 3.36 -8.94 -6.03
CA PHE A 139 2.13 -9.61 -5.60
C PHE A 139 1.14 -8.59 -5.06
N LEU A 140 -0.13 -8.70 -5.47
CA LEU A 140 -1.20 -7.86 -4.93
C LEU A 140 -1.39 -8.14 -3.45
N LYS A 141 -1.44 -7.09 -2.63
CA LYS A 141 -1.68 -7.19 -1.18
C LYS A 141 -3.02 -6.58 -0.79
N GLN A 142 -3.26 -5.36 -1.24
CA GLN A 142 -4.49 -4.65 -0.90
C GLN A 142 -4.92 -3.66 -1.97
N CYS A 143 -6.16 -3.20 -1.84
CA CYS A 143 -6.58 -1.95 -2.43
C CYS A 143 -7.31 -1.07 -1.42
N HIS A 144 -7.23 0.25 -1.60
CA HIS A 144 -7.93 1.23 -0.77
C HIS A 144 -8.33 2.46 -1.58
N TRP A 145 -9.12 3.35 -0.97
CA TRP A 145 -9.70 4.51 -1.65
C TRP A 145 -9.48 5.84 -0.92
N HIS A 146 -9.13 6.86 -1.70
CA HIS A 146 -9.05 8.25 -1.27
C HIS A 146 -10.12 9.11 -1.96
N SER A 147 -10.73 10.03 -1.20
CA SER A 147 -11.64 11.07 -1.71
C SER A 147 -11.22 12.47 -1.20
N PRO A 148 -11.04 13.46 -2.09
CA PRO A 148 -11.00 13.35 -3.55
C PRO A 148 -9.77 12.53 -4.02
N SER A 149 -9.50 12.49 -5.32
CA SER A 149 -8.25 11.91 -5.79
C SER A 149 -7.03 12.65 -5.23
N GLU A 150 -6.02 11.89 -4.87
CA GLU A 150 -4.73 12.38 -4.39
C GLU A 150 -3.94 12.98 -5.55
N HIS A 151 -3.83 12.22 -6.64
CA HIS A 151 -3.27 12.64 -7.91
C HIS A 151 -4.22 13.61 -8.62
N SER A 152 -3.63 14.48 -9.43
CA SER A 152 -4.38 15.33 -10.34
C SER A 152 -3.89 15.14 -11.78
N MET A 153 -4.72 15.53 -12.74
CA MET A 153 -4.32 15.64 -14.15
C MET A 153 -4.53 17.06 -14.62
N ASN A 154 -3.45 17.73 -15.03
CA ASN A 154 -3.48 19.13 -15.48
C ASN A 154 -4.13 20.04 -14.44
N GLY A 155 -3.77 19.86 -13.16
CA GLY A 155 -4.26 20.64 -12.02
C GLY A 155 -5.64 20.24 -11.51
N ARG A 156 -6.34 19.30 -12.16
CA ARG A 156 -7.66 18.84 -11.73
C ARG A 156 -7.58 17.57 -10.90
N ARG A 157 -8.07 17.64 -9.66
CA ARG A 157 -8.45 16.47 -8.86
C ARG A 157 -9.81 15.92 -9.29
N TYR A 158 -10.00 14.63 -9.09
CA TYR A 158 -11.22 13.87 -9.37
C TYR A 158 -11.89 13.46 -8.06
N ASP A 159 -13.05 12.82 -8.14
CA ASP A 159 -13.96 12.66 -6.99
C ASP A 159 -13.55 11.49 -6.07
N LEU A 160 -12.84 10.49 -6.62
CA LEU A 160 -12.27 9.36 -5.88
C LEU A 160 -11.00 8.86 -6.61
N GLU A 161 -10.09 8.26 -5.86
CA GLU A 161 -8.95 7.51 -6.36
C GLU A 161 -8.83 6.17 -5.63
N MET A 162 -8.57 5.11 -6.38
CA MET A 162 -8.30 3.79 -5.84
C MET A 162 -6.84 3.44 -6.07
N HIS A 163 -6.18 2.88 -5.05
CA HIS A 163 -4.82 2.36 -5.12
C HIS A 163 -4.84 0.84 -4.99
N MET A 164 -4.18 0.12 -5.88
CA MET A 164 -3.88 -1.31 -5.73
C MET A 164 -2.40 -1.47 -5.42
N VAL A 165 -2.09 -1.87 -4.19
CA VAL A 165 -0.71 -1.96 -3.69
C VAL A 165 -0.17 -3.37 -3.91
N HIS A 166 0.97 -3.43 -4.60
CA HIS A 166 1.68 -4.67 -4.87
C HIS A 166 3.08 -4.62 -4.29
N VAL A 167 3.55 -5.74 -3.77
CA VAL A 167 4.85 -5.86 -3.09
C VAL A 167 5.64 -7.02 -3.68
N SER A 168 6.91 -6.79 -4.00
CA SER A 168 7.82 -7.85 -4.45
C SER A 168 8.44 -8.59 -3.26
N PRO A 169 9.03 -9.79 -3.46
CA PRO A 169 9.79 -10.50 -2.42
C PRO A 169 10.96 -9.69 -1.82
N ASP A 170 11.45 -8.68 -2.55
CA ASP A 170 12.50 -7.76 -2.08
C ASP A 170 11.95 -6.54 -1.29
N ASN A 171 10.65 -6.49 -1.02
CA ASN A 171 9.92 -5.36 -0.43
C ASN A 171 9.93 -4.08 -1.31
N LYS A 172 9.95 -4.23 -2.63
CA LYS A 172 9.71 -3.10 -3.55
C LYS A 172 8.21 -2.93 -3.77
N ILE A 173 7.72 -1.71 -3.79
CA ILE A 173 6.30 -1.41 -3.97
C ILE A 173 6.01 -0.94 -5.40
N PHE A 174 4.94 -1.50 -5.97
CA PHE A 174 4.31 -1.05 -7.20
C PHE A 174 2.83 -0.77 -6.94
N VAL A 175 2.35 0.43 -7.30
CA VAL A 175 0.95 0.82 -7.08
C VAL A 175 0.27 1.13 -8.40
N VAL A 176 -0.90 0.52 -8.62
CA VAL A 176 -1.80 0.89 -9.71
C VAL A 176 -2.86 1.83 -9.17
N GLY A 177 -2.91 3.05 -9.68
CA GLY A 177 -3.93 4.04 -9.33
C GLY A 177 -5.00 4.18 -10.40
N ALA A 178 -6.27 4.30 -10.00
CA ALA A 178 -7.38 4.63 -10.90
C ALA A 178 -8.16 5.84 -10.38
N LEU A 179 -8.41 6.80 -11.27
CA LEU A 179 -9.15 8.02 -10.95
C LEU A 179 -10.62 7.88 -11.35
N TYR A 180 -11.53 8.40 -10.54
CA TYR A 180 -12.97 8.31 -10.75
C TYR A 180 -13.62 9.67 -10.73
N LYS A 181 -14.58 9.88 -11.62
CA LYS A 181 -15.51 11.00 -11.54
C LYS A 181 -16.91 10.54 -11.18
N PHE A 182 -17.71 11.41 -10.61
CA PHE A 182 -19.13 11.14 -10.47
C PHE A 182 -19.77 10.89 -11.84
N GLY A 183 -20.61 9.86 -11.90
CA GLY A 183 -21.28 9.45 -13.11
C GLY A 183 -22.48 8.57 -12.85
N HIS A 184 -23.29 8.39 -13.89
CA HIS A 184 -24.57 7.68 -13.78
C HIS A 184 -24.45 6.18 -13.45
N ARG A 185 -23.29 5.57 -13.74
CA ARG A 185 -23.04 4.15 -13.43
C ARG A 185 -22.18 4.01 -12.19
N PRO A 186 -22.65 3.33 -11.12
CA PRO A 186 -21.82 3.03 -9.97
C PRO A 186 -20.62 2.15 -10.35
N ASP A 187 -19.57 2.19 -9.54
CA ASP A 187 -18.44 1.27 -9.72
C ASP A 187 -18.85 -0.14 -9.31
N ARG A 188 -18.61 -1.12 -10.19
CA ARG A 188 -19.07 -2.50 -9.98
C ARG A 188 -18.34 -3.24 -8.87
N PHE A 189 -17.10 -2.88 -8.58
CA PHE A 189 -16.36 -3.52 -7.51
C PHE A 189 -16.83 -2.98 -6.17
N LEU A 190 -16.95 -1.64 -6.04
CA LEU A 190 -17.55 -1.03 -4.85
C LEU A 190 -18.98 -1.53 -4.60
N SER A 191 -19.80 -1.75 -5.64
CA SER A 191 -21.15 -2.31 -5.45
C SER A 191 -21.17 -3.71 -4.84
N GLN A 192 -20.11 -4.51 -5.00
CA GLN A 192 -20.02 -5.80 -4.32
C GLN A 192 -19.71 -5.65 -2.83
N LEU A 193 -19.04 -4.55 -2.45
CA LEU A 193 -18.60 -4.26 -1.09
C LEU A 193 -19.60 -3.41 -0.30
N GLU A 194 -20.60 -2.80 -0.94
CA GLU A 194 -21.52 -1.85 -0.30
C GLU A 194 -22.18 -2.39 0.97
N LYS A 195 -22.52 -3.69 1.01
CA LYS A 195 -23.08 -4.32 2.21
C LYS A 195 -22.05 -4.36 3.35
N ASP A 196 -20.82 -4.76 3.04
CA ASP A 196 -19.76 -4.91 4.03
C ASP A 196 -19.25 -3.55 4.53
N ILE A 197 -19.16 -2.55 3.65
CA ILE A 197 -18.84 -1.17 4.02
C ILE A 197 -19.88 -0.62 5.02
N LYS A 198 -21.17 -0.91 4.81
CA LYS A 198 -22.24 -0.50 5.74
C LYS A 198 -22.08 -1.14 7.13
N HIS A 199 -21.59 -2.37 7.21
CA HIS A 199 -21.32 -3.00 8.50
C HIS A 199 -20.16 -2.32 9.26
N LEU A 200 -19.15 -1.81 8.55
CA LEU A 200 -18.06 -1.03 9.17
C LEU A 200 -18.55 0.30 9.77
N VAL A 201 -19.62 0.90 9.20
CA VAL A 201 -20.26 2.10 9.77
C VAL A 201 -20.80 1.83 11.18
N ASP A 202 -21.21 0.59 11.49
CA ASP A 202 -21.78 0.20 12.79
C ASP A 202 -20.70 -0.08 13.86
N ASN A 203 -19.47 0.41 13.67
CA ASN A 203 -18.28 0.27 14.52
C ASN A 203 -17.56 -1.10 14.45
N GLU A 204 -17.79 -1.89 13.40
CA GLU A 204 -16.87 -2.98 13.06
C GLU A 204 -15.57 -2.39 12.46
N VAL A 205 -14.41 -2.89 12.90
CA VAL A 205 -13.11 -2.46 12.37
C VAL A 205 -12.73 -3.25 11.12
N GLU A 206 -13.09 -4.54 11.08
CA GLU A 206 -12.77 -5.43 9.97
C GLU A 206 -13.83 -6.51 9.79
N ARG A 207 -13.90 -7.05 8.57
CA ARG A 207 -14.83 -8.12 8.22
C ARG A 207 -14.27 -9.00 7.12
N GLU A 208 -14.40 -10.32 7.28
CA GLU A 208 -14.16 -11.26 6.17
C GLU A 208 -15.28 -11.13 5.13
N ILE A 209 -14.88 -10.94 3.87
CA ILE A 209 -15.80 -10.81 2.72
C ILE A 209 -15.76 -12.02 1.79
N GLY A 210 -15.01 -13.06 2.17
CA GLY A 210 -14.87 -14.30 1.42
C GLY A 210 -14.11 -14.12 0.10
N GLU A 211 -14.36 -15.02 -0.84
CA GLU A 211 -13.67 -15.05 -2.13
C GLU A 211 -13.99 -13.79 -2.96
N THR A 212 -12.98 -12.94 -3.14
CA THR A 212 -13.09 -11.66 -3.83
C THR A 212 -12.10 -11.61 -4.98
N ASN A 213 -12.59 -11.39 -6.20
CA ASN A 213 -11.74 -11.37 -7.40
C ASN A 213 -11.23 -9.95 -7.72
N PRO A 214 -9.91 -9.68 -7.62
CA PRO A 214 -9.34 -8.35 -7.89
C PRO A 214 -9.45 -7.91 -9.35
N SER A 215 -9.75 -8.81 -10.29
CA SER A 215 -9.92 -8.45 -11.71
C SER A 215 -11.04 -7.41 -11.94
N GLY A 216 -11.99 -7.28 -11.00
CA GLY A 216 -13.00 -6.20 -11.02
C GLY A 216 -12.40 -4.79 -10.87
N LEU A 217 -11.21 -4.69 -10.27
CA LEU A 217 -10.47 -3.43 -10.12
C LEU A 217 -9.62 -3.10 -11.35
N GLN A 218 -9.28 -4.09 -12.18
CA GLN A 218 -8.46 -3.85 -13.37
C GLN A 218 -9.14 -2.86 -14.31
N THR A 219 -8.36 -1.89 -14.76
CA THR A 219 -8.83 -0.96 -15.75
C THR A 219 -8.61 -1.53 -17.15
N ARG A 220 -9.63 -1.41 -18.01
CA ARG A 220 -9.50 -1.72 -19.45
C ARG A 220 -8.79 -0.61 -20.22
N GLY A 221 -8.03 0.24 -19.52
CA GLY A 221 -7.31 1.36 -20.10
C GLY A 221 -6.11 0.86 -20.88
N ASN A 222 -5.86 1.44 -22.06
CA ASN A 222 -4.67 1.13 -22.83
C ASN A 222 -3.52 2.10 -22.54
N ALA A 223 -3.68 3.03 -21.59
CA ALA A 223 -2.69 4.06 -21.35
C ALA A 223 -2.60 4.46 -19.88
N TYR A 224 -1.39 4.62 -19.38
CA TYR A 224 -1.10 4.99 -18.01
C TYR A 224 0.09 5.96 -17.96
N TYR A 225 0.10 6.78 -16.91
CA TYR A 225 1.27 7.53 -16.49
C TYR A 225 2.06 6.67 -15.50
N ARG A 226 3.39 6.70 -15.60
CA ARG A 226 4.28 6.04 -14.64
C ARG A 226 5.34 6.99 -14.15
N TYR A 227 5.60 6.95 -12.85
CA TYR A 227 6.69 7.68 -12.23
C TYR A 227 7.18 6.94 -10.98
N VAL A 228 8.38 7.29 -10.50
CA VAL A 228 8.90 6.81 -9.21
C VAL A 228 8.61 7.88 -8.15
N GLY A 229 7.95 7.45 -7.08
CA GLY A 229 7.37 8.28 -6.06
C GLY A 229 7.58 7.74 -4.65
N SER A 230 6.58 7.91 -3.82
CA SER A 230 6.55 7.50 -2.41
C SER A 230 5.18 6.94 -2.05
N LEU A 231 5.06 6.36 -0.87
CA LEU A 231 3.77 6.21 -0.20
C LEU A 231 3.14 7.59 0.01
N THR A 232 1.82 7.65 -0.05
CA THR A 232 1.04 8.89 0.15
C THR A 232 0.55 9.06 1.58
N THR A 233 0.86 8.11 2.47
CA THR A 233 0.69 8.20 3.92
C THR A 233 2.03 7.99 4.62
N PRO A 234 2.19 8.36 5.90
CA PRO A 234 3.38 8.03 6.68
C PRO A 234 3.66 6.51 6.63
N PRO A 235 4.91 6.06 6.51
CA PRO A 235 6.18 6.81 6.64
C PRO A 235 6.60 7.63 5.40
N CYS A 236 5.76 7.73 4.36
CA CYS A 236 6.04 8.41 3.11
C CYS A 236 7.32 7.90 2.41
N THR A 237 7.59 6.60 2.55
CA THR A 237 8.78 5.93 2.00
C THR A 237 8.85 6.10 0.49
N GLU A 238 10.02 6.51 -0.01
CA GLU A 238 10.28 6.70 -1.43
C GLU A 238 10.70 5.42 -2.15
N GLY A 239 10.64 5.43 -3.48
CA GLY A 239 10.97 4.26 -4.33
C GLY A 239 9.73 3.50 -4.81
N VAL A 240 8.53 4.00 -4.55
CA VAL A 240 7.28 3.41 -5.02
C VAL A 240 7.12 3.66 -6.51
N ILE A 241 6.89 2.61 -7.31
CA ILE A 241 6.57 2.76 -8.72
C ILE A 241 5.07 2.95 -8.87
N TRP A 242 4.65 4.13 -9.30
CA TRP A 242 3.25 4.45 -9.55
C TRP A 242 2.87 4.20 -11.00
N ASN A 243 1.69 3.62 -11.20
CA ASN A 243 1.03 3.42 -12.49
C ASN A 243 -0.39 4.00 -12.41
N ILE A 244 -0.57 5.25 -12.83
CA ILE A 244 -1.89 5.90 -12.80
C ILE A 244 -2.58 5.73 -14.14
N ASP A 245 -3.71 5.03 -14.17
CA ASP A 245 -4.50 4.88 -15.39
C ASP A 245 -4.99 6.24 -15.89
N ARG A 246 -4.83 6.47 -17.19
CA ARG A 246 -5.36 7.66 -17.86
C ARG A 246 -6.88 7.62 -18.01
N LYS A 247 -7.48 6.42 -18.06
CA LYS A 247 -8.93 6.29 -18.22
C LYS A 247 -9.63 6.62 -16.89
N ILE A 248 -10.39 7.71 -16.91
CA ILE A 248 -11.23 8.11 -15.77
C ILE A 248 -12.45 7.17 -15.68
N ARG A 249 -12.61 6.52 -14.54
CA ARG A 249 -13.74 5.64 -14.20
C ARG A 249 -14.93 6.45 -13.68
N THR A 250 -16.06 5.77 -13.52
CA THR A 250 -17.26 6.36 -12.90
C THR A 250 -17.51 5.75 -11.54
N VAL A 251 -17.92 6.59 -10.60
CA VAL A 251 -18.42 6.20 -9.27
C VAL A 251 -19.69 6.98 -8.99
N SER A 252 -20.56 6.48 -8.10
CA SER A 252 -21.73 7.24 -7.64
C SER A 252 -21.40 8.09 -6.40
N GLU A 253 -22.15 9.17 -6.19
CA GLU A 253 -22.04 9.99 -4.97
C GLU A 253 -22.31 9.16 -3.71
N GLU A 254 -23.30 8.27 -3.76
CA GLU A 254 -23.64 7.34 -2.67
C GLU A 254 -22.46 6.44 -2.27
N GLN A 255 -21.73 5.89 -3.25
CA GLN A 255 -20.58 5.04 -2.96
C GLN A 255 -19.44 5.81 -2.30
N VAL A 256 -19.18 7.05 -2.74
CA VAL A 256 -18.16 7.90 -2.10
C VAL A 256 -18.61 8.29 -0.69
N ARG A 257 -19.90 8.59 -0.50
CA ARG A 257 -20.47 8.87 0.82
C ARG A 257 -20.28 7.68 1.77
N LEU A 258 -20.63 6.46 1.33
CA LEU A 258 -20.47 5.24 2.13
C LEU A 258 -19.02 5.02 2.56
N LEU A 259 -18.04 5.22 1.67
CA LEU A 259 -16.62 5.10 2.01
C LEU A 259 -16.18 6.12 3.08
N ARG A 260 -16.71 7.35 3.03
CA ARG A 260 -16.36 8.41 3.99
C ARG A 260 -17.09 8.28 5.31
N GLU A 261 -18.35 7.85 5.30
CA GLU A 261 -19.12 7.59 6.52
C GLU A 261 -18.57 6.39 7.29
N ALA A 262 -18.01 5.38 6.62
CA ALA A 262 -17.51 4.18 7.28
C ALA A 262 -16.25 4.39 8.13
N VAL A 263 -15.46 5.44 7.90
CA VAL A 263 -14.19 5.67 8.61
C VAL A 263 -14.34 6.44 9.92
N HIS A 264 -15.43 7.19 10.10
CA HIS A 264 -15.70 8.03 11.30
C HIS A 264 -14.55 8.95 11.73
N ASP A 265 -13.66 9.34 10.81
CA ASP A 265 -12.49 10.18 11.11
C ASP A 265 -12.81 11.68 11.28
N HIS A 266 -14.09 12.03 11.15
CA HIS A 266 -14.61 13.41 11.13
C HIS A 266 -13.97 14.29 10.05
N ALA A 267 -13.20 13.71 9.12
CA ALA A 267 -12.57 14.42 8.04
C ALA A 267 -13.42 14.28 6.77
N GLU A 268 -13.70 15.41 6.13
CA GLU A 268 -14.42 15.41 4.85
C GLU A 268 -13.63 14.71 3.73
N ARG A 269 -12.31 14.58 3.90
CA ARG A 269 -11.36 14.14 2.87
C ARG A 269 -10.17 13.41 3.50
N ASN A 270 -9.69 12.37 2.83
CA ASN A 270 -8.47 11.62 3.18
C ASN A 270 -7.40 11.69 2.08
N ALA A 271 -7.32 12.81 1.36
CA ALA A 271 -6.38 12.96 0.26
C ALA A 271 -5.20 13.85 0.66
N ARG A 272 -3.99 13.30 0.71
CA ARG A 272 -2.76 14.06 0.98
C ARG A 272 -2.64 15.21 -0.02
N PRO A 273 -2.21 16.41 0.40
CA PRO A 273 -1.92 17.50 -0.53
C PRO A 273 -0.91 17.11 -1.61
N MET A 274 -1.04 17.71 -2.80
CA MET A 274 -0.08 17.47 -3.89
C MET A 274 1.33 17.87 -3.49
N GLN A 275 2.28 17.01 -3.83
CA GLN A 275 3.70 17.19 -3.56
C GLN A 275 4.38 17.82 -4.77
N ARG A 276 5.54 18.44 -4.53
CA ARG A 276 6.32 19.06 -5.60
C ARG A 276 6.80 17.98 -6.58
N ARG A 277 6.57 18.22 -7.88
CA ARG A 277 7.05 17.33 -8.94
C ARG A 277 8.58 17.32 -9.05
N TYR A 278 9.22 18.46 -8.77
CA TYR A 278 10.63 18.70 -9.06
C TYR A 278 10.96 18.37 -10.53
N ASN A 279 12.11 17.74 -10.79
CA ASN A 279 12.54 17.34 -12.13
C ASN A 279 12.20 15.88 -12.48
N ARG A 280 11.23 15.27 -11.79
CA ARG A 280 10.85 13.88 -12.07
C ARG A 280 10.22 13.72 -13.46
N ASP A 281 10.77 12.77 -14.21
CA ASP A 281 10.18 12.28 -15.44
C ASP A 281 8.88 11.54 -15.16
N ILE A 282 7.85 11.88 -15.93
CA ILE A 282 6.61 11.12 -15.98
C ILE A 282 6.59 10.42 -17.33
N LEU A 283 6.56 9.11 -17.31
CA LEU A 283 6.49 8.30 -18.52
C LEU A 283 5.03 8.13 -18.92
N TYR A 284 4.71 8.33 -20.19
CA TYR A 284 3.38 8.07 -20.71
C TYR A 284 3.41 6.84 -21.61
N PHE A 285 2.68 5.81 -21.19
CA PHE A 285 2.56 4.56 -21.89
C PHE A 285 1.22 4.49 -22.59
N ARG A 286 1.20 4.00 -23.83
CA ARG A 286 -0.02 3.76 -24.59
C ARG A 286 0.16 2.52 -25.46
N SER A 287 -0.67 1.50 -25.25
CA SER A 287 -0.81 0.37 -26.16
C SER A 287 -1.55 0.83 -27.42
N LYS A 288 -1.10 0.38 -28.60
CA LYS A 288 -1.91 0.47 -29.82
C LYS A 288 -3.12 -0.45 -29.63
N SER A 289 -4.31 0.05 -29.88
CA SER A 289 -5.50 -0.81 -29.98
C SER A 289 -5.16 -1.98 -30.89
N ARG A 290 -5.44 -3.23 -30.47
CA ARG A 290 -5.45 -4.36 -31.40
C ARG A 290 -6.23 -3.91 -32.64
N ALA A 291 -5.59 -3.92 -33.81
CA ALA A 291 -6.30 -3.68 -35.05
C ALA A 291 -7.53 -4.58 -35.03
N LYS A 292 -8.72 -4.03 -35.28
CA LYS A 292 -9.88 -4.89 -35.57
C LYS A 292 -9.45 -5.78 -36.74
N PRO A 293 -9.67 -7.11 -36.69
CA PRO A 293 -9.43 -7.94 -37.86
C PRO A 293 -10.20 -7.30 -39.02
N GLU A 294 -9.49 -6.97 -40.10
CA GLU A 294 -10.13 -6.68 -41.37
C GLU A 294 -10.84 -7.98 -41.77
N TYR A 295 -12.16 -8.00 -41.61
CA TYR A 295 -12.97 -9.00 -42.30
C TYR A 295 -12.94 -8.61 -43.77
N TYR A 296 -12.20 -9.38 -44.58
CA TYR A 296 -12.35 -9.41 -46.03
C TYR A 296 -13.62 -10.18 -46.39
#